data_AF-A0A7S2JJX4-F1
#
_entry.id   AF-A0A7S2JJX4-F1
#
_cell.length_a   1.000
_cell.length_b   1.000
_cell.length_c   1.000
_cell.angle_alpha   90.00
_cell.angle_beta   90.00
_cell.angle_gamma   90.00
#
_symmetry.space_group_name_H-M   'P 1'
#
loop_
_entity.id
_entity.type
_entity.pdbx_description
1 polymer ?
#
loop_
_entity_poly.entity_id
_entity_poly.type
_entity_poly.pdbx_seq_one_letter_code
_entity_poly.pdbx_strand_id
1 'polypeptide(L)'
;VVKQRPSVQPVTITYARNFHTRLTSAFPPHVEYPTDVYVPNASVADLSSPKVEIGLVTSAFANDNNRTMTWEHKEALIAELREGKCCVQVDGEKRLIRTVLMAVLLLERSDGRCLVKVGQRDG
;
A
#
# COMPACT_ATOMS: atom_id res chain seq x y z
N VAL A 1 -13.83 16.11 -3.03
CA VAL A 1 -13.02 15.05 -2.40
C VAL A 1 -11.68 15.65 -2.01
N VAL A 2 -11.41 15.85 -0.73
CA VAL A 2 -10.10 16.31 -0.26
C VAL A 2 -9.12 15.16 -0.52
N LYS A 3 -8.19 15.33 -1.47
CA LYS A 3 -7.05 14.41 -1.62
C LYS A 3 -6.20 14.58 -0.35
N GLN A 4 -6.36 13.68 0.63
CA GLN A 4 -5.44 13.60 1.75
C GLN A 4 -4.04 13.40 1.17
N ARG A 5 -3.15 14.37 1.43
CA ARG A 5 -1.74 14.23 1.07
C ARG A 5 -1.16 13.16 2.00
N PRO A 6 -0.48 12.12 1.48
CA PRO A 6 0.19 11.16 2.34
C PRO A 6 1.13 11.95 3.27
N SER A 7 1.03 11.68 4.57
CA SER A 7 1.90 12.34 5.54
C SER A 7 3.36 12.02 5.19
N VAL A 8 4.18 13.06 5.06
CA VAL A 8 5.62 12.91 4.74
C VAL A 8 6.36 12.23 5.90
N GLN A 9 5.85 12.40 7.13
CA GLN A 9 6.49 11.94 8.35
C GLN A 9 6.68 10.40 8.40
N PRO A 10 5.66 9.55 8.15
CA PRO A 10 5.85 8.09 8.06
C PRO A 10 6.90 7.66 7.03
N VAL A 11 6.93 8.33 5.87
CA VAL A 11 7.89 8.04 4.79
C VAL A 11 9.30 8.40 5.25
N THR A 12 9.49 9.57 5.84
CA THR A 12 10.78 10.03 6.37
C THR A 12 11.30 9.13 7.50
N ILE A 13 10.44 8.70 8.41
CA ILE A 13 10.82 7.78 9.51
C ILE A 13 11.28 6.45 8.94
N THR A 14 10.56 5.92 7.95
CA THR A 14 10.89 4.63 7.34
C THR A 14 12.21 4.71 6.55
N TYR A 15 12.41 5.81 5.82
CA TYR A 15 13.68 6.11 5.18
C TYR A 15 14.84 6.15 6.17
N ALA A 16 14.70 6.92 7.26
CA ALA A 16 15.75 7.10 8.26
C ALA A 16 16.14 5.76 8.91
N ARG A 17 15.16 4.92 9.24
CA ARG A 17 15.41 3.57 9.80
C ARG A 17 16.15 2.68 8.81
N ASN A 18 15.74 2.64 7.55
CA ASN A 18 16.36 1.79 6.54
C ASN A 18 17.75 2.26 6.14
N PHE A 19 17.98 3.57 6.07
CA PHE A 19 19.30 4.15 5.83
C PHE A 19 20.25 3.84 6.99
N HIS A 20 19.82 4.08 8.23
CA HIS A 20 20.61 3.81 9.43
C HIS A 20 21.03 2.33 9.50
N THR A 21 20.08 1.38 9.35
CA THR A 21 20.39 -0.05 9.39
C THR A 21 21.47 -0.42 8.38
N ARG A 22 21.39 0.09 7.13
CA ARG A 22 22.39 -0.17 6.10
C ARG A 22 23.73 0.49 6.37
N LEU A 23 23.71 1.71 6.90
CA LEU A 23 24.92 2.42 7.27
C LEU A 23 25.67 1.65 8.36
N THR A 24 24.95 1.12 9.36
CA THR A 24 25.54 0.33 10.45
C THR A 24 25.94 -1.09 10.04
N SER A 25 25.33 -1.65 8.99
CA SER A 25 25.67 -2.99 8.50
C SER A 25 26.70 -2.97 7.36
N ALA A 26 27.08 -1.80 6.85
CA ALA A 26 28.07 -1.68 5.78
C ALA A 26 29.46 -2.04 6.30
N PHE A 27 30.17 -2.85 5.52
CA PHE A 27 31.50 -3.33 5.86
C PHE A 27 32.35 -3.39 4.57
N PRO A 28 32.90 -2.25 4.12
CA PRO A 28 33.76 -2.24 2.95
C PRO A 28 35.01 -3.12 3.17
N PRO A 29 35.49 -3.83 2.14
CA PRO A 29 35.05 -3.78 0.74
C PRO A 29 33.86 -4.69 0.40
N HIS A 30 33.37 -5.47 1.36
CA HIS A 30 32.35 -6.49 1.11
C HIS A 30 30.94 -5.90 0.94
N VAL A 31 30.66 -4.78 1.62
CA VAL A 31 29.40 -4.02 1.49
C VAL A 31 29.73 -2.53 1.53
N GLU A 32 29.47 -1.83 0.43
CA GLU A 32 29.67 -0.38 0.33
C GLU A 32 28.75 0.40 1.27
N TYR A 33 29.19 1.59 1.69
CA TYR A 33 28.34 2.51 2.43
C TYR A 33 27.17 2.99 1.56
N PRO A 34 25.94 3.06 2.11
CA PRO A 34 24.79 3.53 1.35
C PRO A 34 24.92 5.03 1.04
N THR A 35 24.41 5.45 -0.12
CA THR A 35 24.23 6.86 -0.47
C THR A 35 22.77 7.26 -0.29
N ASP A 36 22.52 8.54 -0.01
CA ASP A 36 21.19 9.12 0.21
C ASP A 36 20.38 9.29 -1.08
N VAL A 37 21.01 9.04 -2.24
CA VAL A 37 20.40 9.16 -3.57
C VAL A 37 19.37 8.06 -3.83
N TYR A 38 19.66 6.82 -3.42
CA TYR A 38 18.72 5.70 -3.53
C TYR A 38 18.96 4.71 -2.40
N VAL A 39 17.99 4.65 -1.49
CA VAL A 39 17.97 3.70 -0.39
C VAL A 39 16.89 2.66 -0.73
N PRO A 40 17.25 1.43 -1.16
CA PRO A 40 16.25 0.45 -1.56
C PRO A 40 15.23 0.20 -0.44
N ASN A 41 13.97 -0.06 -0.73
CA ASN A 41 12.93 -0.24 0.32
C ASN A 41 12.67 1.04 1.16
N ALA A 42 13.11 2.22 0.71
CA ALA A 42 12.85 3.48 1.40
C ALA A 42 12.26 4.56 0.49
N SER A 43 12.20 4.34 -0.83
CA SER A 43 11.44 5.22 -1.71
C SER A 43 9.94 4.97 -1.54
N VAL A 44 9.11 5.98 -1.80
CA VAL A 44 7.63 5.82 -1.76
C VAL A 44 7.19 4.67 -2.67
N ALA A 45 7.81 4.52 -3.83
CA ALA A 45 7.54 3.43 -4.77
C ALA A 45 7.90 2.05 -4.20
N ASP A 46 8.99 1.94 -3.44
CA ASP A 46 9.35 0.69 -2.78
C ASP A 46 8.44 0.38 -1.57
N LEU A 47 8.03 1.42 -0.84
CA LEU A 47 7.10 1.30 0.30
C LEU A 47 5.67 0.98 -0.13
N SER A 48 5.28 1.40 -1.34
CA SER A 48 4.03 1.00 -2.00
C SER A 48 4.21 -0.19 -2.93
N SER A 49 5.32 -0.93 -2.82
CA SER A 49 5.51 -2.12 -3.66
C SER A 49 4.59 -3.25 -3.18
N PRO A 50 4.06 -4.08 -4.09
CA PRO A 50 3.23 -5.22 -3.73
C PRO A 50 3.89 -6.16 -2.70
N LYS A 51 5.23 -6.24 -2.68
CA LYS A 51 5.97 -7.05 -1.70
C LYS A 51 5.80 -6.54 -0.27
N VAL A 52 5.87 -5.22 -0.06
CA VAL A 52 5.65 -4.60 1.25
C VAL A 52 4.21 -4.82 1.68
N GLU A 53 3.26 -4.59 0.78
CA GLU A 53 1.83 -4.75 1.04
C GLU A 53 1.46 -6.22 1.37
N ILE A 54 2.01 -7.20 0.66
CA ILE A 54 1.87 -8.63 0.98
C ILE A 54 2.47 -8.95 2.36
N GLY A 55 3.60 -8.34 2.70
CA GLY A 55 4.22 -8.45 4.01
C GLY A 55 3.32 -7.93 5.14
N LEU A 56 2.64 -6.80 4.91
CA LEU A 56 1.66 -6.23 5.83
C LEU A 56 0.46 -7.16 6.01
N VAL A 57 -0.12 -7.68 4.93
CA VAL A 57 -1.22 -8.66 4.98
C VAL A 57 -0.82 -9.93 5.72
N THR A 58 0.37 -10.46 5.43
CA THR A 58 0.88 -11.68 6.09
C THR A 58 1.11 -11.46 7.58
N SER A 59 1.66 -10.30 7.95
CA SER A 59 1.89 -9.93 9.35
C SER A 59 0.58 -9.70 10.10
N ALA A 60 -0.41 -9.05 9.47
CA ALA A 60 -1.72 -8.85 10.06
C ALA A 60 -2.45 -10.18 10.29
N PHE A 61 -2.39 -11.10 9.31
CA PHE A 61 -2.96 -12.43 9.45
C PHE A 61 -2.32 -13.24 10.58
N ALA A 62 -0.98 -13.22 10.68
CA ALA A 62 -0.27 -13.94 11.73
C ALA A 62 -0.57 -13.41 13.14
N ASN A 63 -0.89 -12.11 13.26
CA ASN A 63 -1.20 -11.45 14.52
C ASN A 63 -2.71 -11.30 14.78
N ASP A 64 -3.57 -11.91 13.94
CA ASP A 64 -5.02 -11.82 14.08
C ASP A 64 -5.53 -12.73 15.19
N ASN A 65 -5.49 -12.21 16.43
CA ASN A 65 -5.97 -12.92 17.61
C ASN A 65 -7.47 -13.25 17.57
N ASN A 66 -8.27 -12.50 16.79
CA ASN A 66 -9.71 -12.71 16.66
C ASN A 66 -10.08 -13.58 15.45
N ARG A 67 -9.10 -14.04 14.65
CA ARG A 67 -9.31 -14.84 13.43
C ARG A 67 -10.38 -14.27 12.50
N THR A 68 -10.45 -12.94 12.42
CA THR A 68 -11.38 -12.23 11.53
C THR A 68 -11.08 -12.47 10.05
N MET A 69 -9.81 -12.69 9.71
CA MET A 69 -9.38 -13.02 8.35
C MET A 69 -9.14 -14.53 8.23
N THR A 70 -9.85 -15.19 7.30
CA THR A 70 -9.59 -16.59 6.96
C THR A 70 -8.38 -16.69 6.03
N TRP A 71 -7.82 -17.90 5.88
CA TRP A 71 -6.72 -18.15 4.95
C TRP A 71 -7.12 -17.81 3.51
N GLU A 72 -8.34 -18.16 3.12
CA GLU A 72 -8.87 -17.87 1.78
C GLU A 72 -8.97 -16.37 1.53
N HIS A 73 -9.44 -15.59 2.51
CA HIS A 73 -9.49 -14.13 2.41
C HIS A 73 -8.09 -13.52 2.26
N LYS A 74 -7.10 -14.03 3.00
CA LYS A 74 -5.71 -13.60 2.90
C LYS A 74 -5.15 -13.86 1.50
N GLU A 75 -5.29 -15.07 0.98
CA GLU A 75 -4.73 -15.43 -0.33
C GLU A 75 -5.44 -14.69 -1.47
N ALA A 76 -6.76 -14.47 -1.37
CA ALA A 76 -7.50 -13.65 -2.32
C ALA A 76 -6.99 -12.20 -2.33
N LEU A 77 -6.76 -11.61 -1.15
CA LEU A 77 -6.20 -10.25 -1.05
C LEU A 77 -4.77 -10.17 -1.61
N ILE A 78 -3.93 -11.16 -1.35
CA ILE A 78 -2.57 -11.24 -1.92
C ILE A 78 -2.62 -11.31 -3.45
N ALA A 79 -3.57 -12.06 -4.02
CA ALA A 79 -3.76 -12.11 -5.47
C ALA A 79 -4.13 -10.74 -6.05
N GLU A 80 -5.07 -10.02 -5.42
CA GLU A 80 -5.46 -8.67 -5.85
C GLU A 80 -4.30 -7.67 -5.77
N LEU A 81 -3.45 -7.77 -4.76
CA LEU A 81 -2.25 -6.93 -4.62
C LEU A 81 -1.22 -7.22 -5.73
N ARG A 82 -1.00 -8.50 -6.06
CA ARG A 82 -0.11 -8.90 -7.16
C ARG A 82 -0.61 -8.42 -8.51
N GLU A 83 -1.93 -8.37 -8.70
CA GLU A 83 -2.57 -7.89 -9.91
C GLU A 83 -2.72 -6.36 -9.96
N GLY A 84 -2.33 -5.64 -8.89
CA GLY A 84 -2.45 -4.19 -8.81
C GLY A 84 -3.91 -3.68 -8.75
N LYS A 85 -4.86 -4.54 -8.40
CA LYS A 85 -6.30 -4.19 -8.30
C LYS A 85 -6.61 -3.37 -7.06
N CYS A 86 -5.77 -3.48 -6.04
CA CYS A 86 -5.89 -2.75 -4.80
C CYS A 86 -4.50 -2.44 -4.23
N CYS A 87 -4.47 -1.59 -3.21
CA CYS A 87 -3.30 -1.37 -2.37
C CYS A 87 -3.68 -1.51 -0.90
N VAL A 88 -2.70 -1.87 -0.08
CA VAL A 88 -2.90 -2.09 1.36
C VAL A 88 -1.93 -1.24 2.16
N GLN A 89 -2.46 -0.59 3.19
CA GLN A 89 -1.71 0.28 4.08
C GLN A 89 -2.06 -0.03 5.53
N VAL A 90 -1.28 0.50 6.45
CA VAL A 90 -1.58 0.45 7.89
C VAL A 90 -1.81 1.87 8.38
N ASP A 91 -2.89 2.07 9.13
CA ASP A 91 -3.21 3.38 9.71
C ASP A 91 -2.47 3.66 11.03
N GLY A 92 -2.76 4.81 11.64
CA GLY A 92 -2.18 5.21 12.93
C GLY A 92 -2.53 4.27 14.10
N GLU A 93 -3.59 3.47 13.96
CA GLU A 93 -4.07 2.50 14.95
C GLU A 93 -3.63 1.07 14.63
N LYS A 94 -2.68 0.90 13.70
CA LYS A 94 -2.17 -0.40 13.22
C LYS A 94 -3.23 -1.27 12.52
N ARG A 95 -4.32 -0.69 12.03
CA ARG A 95 -5.34 -1.42 11.28
C ARG A 95 -4.97 -1.49 9.81
N LEU A 96 -5.27 -2.63 9.21
CA LEU A 96 -5.06 -2.84 7.79
C LEU A 96 -6.16 -2.13 6.99
N ILE A 97 -5.78 -1.18 6.15
CA ILE A 97 -6.68 -0.47 5.24
C ILE A 97 -6.42 -0.95 3.82
N ARG A 98 -7.43 -1.55 3.20
CA ARG A 98 -7.44 -1.87 1.77
C ARG A 98 -8.09 -0.73 1.00
N THR A 99 -7.37 -0.18 0.03
CA THR A 99 -7.86 0.86 -0.87
C THR A 99 -8.01 0.29 -2.28
N VAL A 100 -9.14 0.57 -2.91
CA VAL A 100 -9.43 0.19 -4.30
C VAL A 100 -9.72 1.45 -5.11
N LEU A 101 -9.23 1.49 -6.35
CA LEU A 101 -9.63 2.53 -7.30
C LEU A 101 -10.95 2.12 -7.95
N MET A 102 -11.98 2.94 -7.79
CA MET A 102 -13.26 2.73 -8.46
C MET A 102 -13.42 3.76 -9.57
N ALA A 103 -13.48 3.29 -10.82
CA ALA A 103 -13.85 4.12 -11.95
C ALA A 103 -15.37 4.07 -12.12
N VAL A 104 -16.02 5.24 -12.13
CA VAL A 104 -17.46 5.35 -12.43
C VAL A 104 -17.60 5.90 -13.84
N LEU A 105 -18.23 5.12 -14.72
CA LEU A 105 -18.57 5.59 -16.06
C LEU A 105 -20.00 6.12 -16.03
N LEU A 106 -20.15 7.40 -16.37
CA LEU A 106 -21.44 8.05 -16.55
C LEU A 106 -21.62 8.36 -18.02
N LEU A 107 -22.64 7.78 -18.65
CA LEU A 107 -23.02 8.06 -20.01
C LEU A 107 -24.26 8.97 -20.00
N GLU A 108 -24.09 10.21 -20.43
CA GLU A 108 -25.17 11.18 -20.53
C GLU A 108 -25.57 11.41 -21.98
N ARG A 109 -26.86 11.58 -22.21
CA ARG A 109 -27.40 12.10 -23.47
C ARG A 109 -27.13 13.59 -23.57
N SER A 110 -27.22 14.14 -24.78
CA SER A 110 -27.07 15.58 -25.03
C SER A 110 -28.11 16.45 -24.32
N ASP A 111 -29.22 15.88 -23.84
CA ASP A 111 -30.25 16.53 -23.03
C ASP A 111 -29.97 16.47 -21.51
N GLY A 112 -28.78 15.99 -21.10
CA GLY A 112 -28.36 15.88 -19.71
C GLY A 112 -28.98 14.69 -18.96
N ARG A 113 -29.74 13.81 -19.64
CA ARG A 113 -30.30 12.61 -19.00
C ARG A 113 -29.27 11.49 -18.97
N CYS A 114 -29.06 10.92 -17.78
CA CYS A 114 -28.22 9.74 -17.59
C CYS A 114 -28.82 8.53 -18.31
N LEU A 115 -28.06 7.94 -19.25
CA LEU A 115 -28.43 6.72 -19.95
C LEU A 115 -28.01 5.48 -19.15
N VAL A 116 -26.76 5.47 -18.70
CA VAL A 116 -26.14 4.37 -17.94
C VAL A 116 -25.12 4.96 -16.97
N LYS A 117 -25.07 4.39 -15.76
CA LYS A 117 -24.03 4.66 -14.78
C LYS A 117 -23.48 3.34 -14.25
N VAL A 118 -22.22 3.04 -14.56
CA VAL A 118 -21.55 1.80 -14.15
C VAL A 118 -20.55 2.11 -13.04
N GLY A 119 -20.52 1.27 -12.00
CA GLY A 119 -19.58 1.42 -10.89
C GLY A 119 -20.05 2.34 -9.76
N GLN A 120 -21.29 2.84 -9.79
CA GLN A 120 -21.89 3.43 -8.60
C GLN A 120 -22.29 2.31 -7.63
N ARG A 121 -21.80 2.37 -6.39
CA ARG A 121 -22.37 1.58 -5.30
C ARG A 121 -23.66 2.25 -4.84
N ASP A 122 -24.73 1.46 -4.70
CA ASP A 122 -25.87 1.85 -3.88
C ASP A 122 -25.38 1.95 -2.43
N GLY A 123 -25.69 3.08 -1.80
CA GLY A 123 -25.28 3.38 -0.43
C GLY A 123 -26.00 2.50 0.58
#